data_AF-A0A2V6HAX6-F1
#
_entry.id   AF-A0A2V6HAX6-F1
#
_cell.length_a   1.000
_cell.length_b   1.000
_cell.length_c   1.000
_cell.angle_alpha   90.00
_cell.angle_beta   90.00
_cell.angle_gamma   90.00
#
_symmetry.space_group_name_H-M   'P 1'
#
loop_
_entity.id
_entity.type
_entity.pdbx_description
1 polymer ?
#
loop_
_entity_poly.entity_id
_entity_poly.type
_entity_poly.pdbx_seq_one_letter_code
_entity_poly.pdbx_strand_id
1 'polypeptide(L)' 'GSYGVEKGLISSFPVRVRGGKWEIVQDLPINDFSRVKIDSSLAELKEEKSLVSELL' A
#
# COMPACT_ATOMS: atom_id res chain seq x y z
N GLY A 1 -7.94 1.02 3.36
CA GLY A 1 -6.88 2.04 3.28
C GLY A 1 -6.89 2.65 1.90
N SER A 2 -5.95 3.54 1.58
CA SER A 2 -5.85 4.15 0.25
C SER A 2 -5.65 3.07 -0.82
N TYR A 3 -6.24 3.25 -2.00
CA TYR A 3 -6.06 2.37 -3.17
C TYR A 3 -6.37 0.88 -2.93
N GLY A 4 -7.29 0.56 -2.02
CA GLY A 4 -7.67 -0.83 -1.71
C GLY A 4 -6.69 -1.57 -0.80
N VAL A 5 -5.65 -0.90 -0.30
CA VAL A 5 -4.70 -1.48 0.66
C VAL A 5 -5.35 -1.60 2.04
N GLU A 6 -5.17 -2.73 2.72
CA GLU A 6 -5.70 -2.97 4.05
C GLU A 6 -5.11 -2.01 5.09
N LYS A 7 -5.92 -1.56 6.06
CA LYS A 7 -5.43 -0.67 7.12
C LYS A 7 -4.43 -1.45 8.00
N GLY A 8 -3.29 -0.85 8.29
CA GLY A 8 -2.24 -1.49 9.11
C GLY A 8 -1.37 -2.49 8.34
N LEU A 9 -1.48 -2.54 7.02
CA LEU A 9 -0.46 -3.11 6.15
C LEU A 9 0.48 -1.97 5.71
N ILE A 10 1.78 -2.14 5.95
CA ILE A 10 2.78 -1.18 5.48
C ILE A 10 3.00 -1.44 3.99
N SER A 11 2.76 -0.42 3.17
CA SER A 11 2.93 -0.50 1.72
C SER A 11 3.35 0.87 1.18
N SER A 12 3.96 0.89 -0.01
CA SER A 12 4.36 2.12 -0.68
C SER A 12 3.17 2.81 -1.34
N PHE A 13 3.11 4.13 -1.26
CA PHE A 13 2.03 4.94 -1.82
C PHE A 13 2.59 6.15 -2.58
N PRO A 14 1.87 6.66 -3.60
CA PRO A 14 2.18 7.95 -4.17
C PRO A 14 1.92 9.04 -3.12
N VAL A 15 2.98 9.72 -2.70
CA VAL A 15 2.92 10.77 -1.69
C VAL A 15 3.36 12.12 -2.25
N ARG A 16 2.82 13.19 -1.69
CA ARG A 16 3.27 14.56 -1.92
C ARG A 16 3.79 15.14 -0.62
N VAL A 17 4.96 15.78 -0.68
CA VAL A 17 5.55 16.50 0.46
C VAL A 17 5.45 17.99 0.20
N ARG A 18 4.83 18.73 1.13
CA ARG A 18 4.74 20.20 1.11
C ARG A 18 4.93 20.75 2.52
N GLY A 19 5.89 21.65 2.70
CA GLY A 19 6.13 22.32 3.99
C GLY A 19 6.44 21.36 5.14
N GLY A 20 7.20 20.29 4.89
CA GLY A 20 7.55 19.27 5.90
C GLY A 20 6.42 18.30 6.26
N LYS A 21 5.24 18.44 5.66
CA LYS A 21 4.12 17.51 5.80
C LYS A 21 3.99 16.65 4.56
N TRP A 22 3.59 15.40 4.75
CA TRP A 22 3.32 14.47 3.66
C TRP A 22 1.84 14.08 3.64
N GLU A 23 1.32 13.84 2.44
CA GLU A 23 -0.02 13.34 2.20
C GLU A 23 0.01 12.26 1.12
N ILE A 24 -0.82 11.22 1.25
CA ILE A 24 -1.04 10.29 0.14
C ILE A 24 -1.89 11.02 -0.90
N VAL A 25 -1.41 11.05 -2.14
CA VAL A 25 -2.20 11.56 -3.26
C VAL A 25 -3.43 10.67 -3.39
N GLN A 26 -4.63 11.24 -3.42
CA GLN A 26 -5.88 10.49 -3.60
C GLN A 26 -6.35 10.55 -5.06
N ASP A 27 -7.34 9.72 -5.40
CA ASP A 27 -8.07 9.73 -6.67
C ASP A 27 -7.21 9.58 -7.94
N LEU A 28 -6.04 8.94 -7.84
CA LEU A 28 -5.28 8.56 -9.03
C LEU A 28 -5.99 7.43 -9.78
N PRO A 29 -6.21 7.57 -11.10
CA PRO A 29 -6.77 6.50 -11.90
C PRO A 29 -5.80 5.32 -11.93
N ILE A 30 -6.27 4.15 -11.51
CA ILE A 30 -5.53 2.90 -11.58
C ILE A 30 -6.16 2.07 -12.71
N ASN A 31 -5.37 1.77 -13.74
CA ASN A 31 -5.79 0.86 -14.80
C ASN A 31 -5.59 -0.61 -14.37
N ASP A 32 -6.15 -1.54 -15.15
CA ASP A 32 -6.13 -2.98 -14.82
C ASP A 32 -4.70 -3.53 -14.67
N PHE A 33 -3.76 -3.07 -15.51
CA PHE A 33 -2.36 -3.49 -15.43
C PHE A 33 -1.72 -3.09 -14.09
N SER A 34 -1.92 -1.83 -13.67
CA SER A 34 -1.44 -1.33 -12.38
C SER A 34 -2.13 -2.03 -11.21
N ARG A 35 -3.44 -2.29 -11.30
CA ARG A 35 -4.21 -2.99 -10.26
C ARG A 35 -3.64 -4.38 -9.99
N VAL A 36 -3.41 -5.17 -11.04
CA VAL A 36 -2.84 -6.52 -10.94
C VAL A 36 -1.47 -6.50 -10.26
N LYS A 37 -0.60 -5.54 -10.61
CA LYS A 37 0.72 -5.41 -9.98
C LYS A 37 0.62 -5.02 -8.51
N ILE A 38 -0.27 -4.08 -8.17
CA ILE A 38 -0.50 -3.70 -6.77
C ILE A 38 -1.01 -4.90 -5.98
N ASP A 39 -1.98 -5.65 -6.50
CA ASP A 39 -2.55 -6.82 -5.82
C ASP A 39 -1.50 -7.92 -5.57
N SER A 40 -0.61 -8.17 -6.53
CA SER A 40 0.51 -9.10 -6.36
C SER A 40 1.40 -8.69 -5.18
N SER A 41 1.83 -7.42 -5.14
CA SER A 41 2.67 -6.93 -4.03
C SER A 41 1.93 -6.90 -2.69
N LEU A 42 0.62 -6.68 -2.70
CA LEU A 42 -0.18 -6.75 -1.47
C LEU A 42 -0.32 -8.18 -0.94
N ALA A 43 -0.38 -9.18 -1.81
CA ALA A 43 -0.37 -10.58 -1.40
C ALA A 43 0.96 -10.93 -0.72
N GLU A 44 2.09 -10.58 -1.35
CA GLU A 44 3.44 -10.79 -0.79
C GLU A 44 3.59 -10.15 0.60
N LEU A 45 3.19 -8.87 0.76
CA LEU A 45 3.28 -8.17 2.04
C LEU A 45 2.39 -8.79 3.13
N LYS A 46 1.24 -9.36 2.76
CA LYS A 46 0.36 -10.07 3.71
C LYS A 46 0.99 -11.38 4.17
N GLU A 47 1.61 -12.12 3.25
CA GLU A 47 2.35 -13.33 3.57
C GLU A 47 3.52 -13.02 4.51
N GLU A 48 4.34 -12.02 4.19
CA GLU A 48 5.44 -11.56 5.07
C GLU A 48 4.94 -11.18 6.47
N LYS A 49 3.86 -10.41 6.55
CA LYS A 49 3.25 -10.03 7.83
C LYS A 49 2.76 -11.25 8.62
N SER A 50 2.18 -12.24 7.94
CA SER A 50 1.74 -13.49 8.57
C SER A 50 2.90 -14.33 9.07
N LEU A 51 4.05 -14.33 8.39
CA LEU A 51 5.22 -15.11 8.81
C LEU A 51 5.84 -14.57 10.11
N VAL A 52 5.73 -13.27 10.36
CA VAL A 52 6.26 -12.63 11.56
C VAL A 52 5.20 -12.39 12.64
N SER A 53 3.96 -12.84 12.45
CA SER A 53 2.87 -12.55 13.39
C SER A 53 3.09 -13.18 14.77
N GLU A 54 3.88 -14.26 14.85
CA GLU A 54 4.23 -14.93 16.11
C GLU A 54 5.40 -14.25 16.87
N LEU A 55 6.02 -13.20 16.28
CA LEU A 55 7.13 -12.45 16.87
C LEU A 55 6.71 -11.07 17.44
N LEU A 56 5.41 -10.75 17.41
CA LEU A 56 4.81 -9.47 17.83
C LEU A 56 3.97 -9.63 19.09
#